data_AF-A0A4Q7ZAT6-F1
#
_entry.id   AF-A0A4Q7ZAT6-F1
#
_cell.length_a   1.000
_cell.length_b   1.000
_cell.length_c   1.000
_cell.angle_alpha   90.00
_cell.angle_beta   90.00
_cell.angle_gamma   90.00
#
_symmetry.space_group_name_H-M   'P 1'
#
loop_
_entity.id
_entity.type
_entity.pdbx_description
1 polymer ?
#
loop_
_entity_poly.entity_id
_entity_poly.type
_entity_poly.pdbx_seq_one_letter_code
_entity_poly.pdbx_strand_id
1 'polypeptide(L)'
;MKLLTAHDFTQYLQALTQARASQQLEPIRMLMAQYRSVLVHFPHLQEELAAFTEPDADRDYGIVGLSLKQGLSALEKLLEAVEKARGEWGEELATDEIMAAAELYSTRVAQQSLQRSLAALRQRRERERRAAQELARRHAEEQAELRRNIPEAQESQIRILSEARREAEERAQEEQAARDRKRLEIAEGQFTGWRKISREGVPVPASEARWAAVTDRRSGLMWAVNWEPQDNFPNRGELTWYNPDRAANGGSPGNPNRGNNIHAWLHRVNAEGWCGYQDWRIPTLDELSTLITGGIHTYYHIREDIFHDMGGLGSRFWTATPDPDSRSSAYAVYFGYGHAGVTMKTHPLFLRLVRTAAPENLT
;
A
#
# COMPACT_ATOMS: atom_id res chain seq x y z
N MET A 1 59.10 2.62 36.24
CA MET A 1 57.81 1.91 36.05
C MET A 1 56.74 2.95 35.79
N LYS A 2 56.16 3.00 34.59
CA LYS A 2 54.96 3.84 34.35
C LYS A 2 53.81 3.22 35.12
N LEU A 3 53.21 3.97 36.04
CA LEU A 3 51.99 3.57 36.75
C LEU A 3 50.85 3.56 35.75
N LEU A 4 50.14 2.43 35.61
CA LEU A 4 48.90 2.37 34.83
C LEU A 4 47.89 3.36 35.41
N THR A 5 47.35 4.21 34.56
CA THR A 5 46.28 5.14 34.93
C THR A 5 44.92 4.46 34.78
N ALA A 6 43.88 5.03 35.42
CA ALA A 6 42.51 4.56 35.23
C ALA A 6 42.08 4.61 33.74
N HIS A 7 42.61 5.56 32.97
CA HIS A 7 42.36 5.69 31.54
C HIS A 7 42.95 4.51 30.74
N ASP A 8 44.18 4.09 31.07
CA ASP A 8 44.84 2.94 30.41
C ASP A 8 44.04 1.64 30.66
N PHE A 9 43.46 1.49 31.86
CA PHE A 9 42.61 0.35 32.19
C PHE A 9 41.28 0.37 31.43
N THR A 10 40.64 1.54 31.28
CA THR A 10 39.42 1.69 30.48
C THR A 10 39.67 1.36 29.00
N GLN A 11 40.78 1.86 28.42
CA GLN A 11 41.15 1.54 27.04
C GLN A 11 41.43 0.04 26.85
N TYR A 12 42.10 -0.59 27.81
CA TYR A 12 42.34 -2.03 27.80
C TYR A 12 41.04 -2.84 27.86
N LEU A 13 40.09 -2.47 28.73
CA LEU A 13 38.78 -3.12 28.82
C LEU A 13 37.95 -2.95 27.53
N GLN A 14 38.01 -1.77 26.91
CA GLN A 14 37.36 -1.52 25.62
C GLN A 14 37.97 -2.38 24.50
N ALA A 15 39.29 -2.48 24.44
CA ALA A 15 39.98 -3.35 23.48
C ALA A 15 39.63 -4.84 23.70
N LEU A 16 39.52 -5.28 24.95
CA LEU A 16 39.19 -6.66 25.30
C LEU A 16 37.72 -7.02 24.97
N THR A 17 36.78 -6.11 25.22
CA THR A 17 35.37 -6.29 24.86
C THR A 17 35.16 -6.31 23.34
N GLN A 18 35.86 -5.45 22.60
CA GLN A 18 35.82 -5.44 21.14
C GLN A 18 36.47 -6.68 20.52
N ALA A 19 37.59 -7.17 21.08
CA ALA A 19 38.21 -8.43 20.66
C ALA A 19 37.28 -9.64 20.89
N ARG A 20 36.58 -9.67 22.04
CA ARG A 20 35.58 -10.69 22.34
C ARG A 20 34.40 -10.66 21.37
N ALA A 21 33.84 -9.48 21.10
CA ALA A 21 32.78 -9.31 20.11
C ALA A 21 33.20 -9.78 18.72
N SER A 22 34.45 -9.49 18.34
CA SER A 22 35.02 -9.92 17.06
C SER A 22 35.12 -11.44 16.96
N GLN A 23 35.57 -12.11 18.03
CA GLN A 23 35.62 -13.58 18.09
C GLN A 23 34.23 -14.22 18.03
N GLN A 24 33.23 -13.63 18.69
CA GLN A 24 31.86 -14.12 18.71
C GLN A 24 31.12 -13.91 17.38
N LEU A 25 31.57 -12.96 16.57
CA LEU A 25 31.04 -12.68 15.24
C LEU A 25 31.53 -13.67 14.17
N GLU A 26 32.69 -14.32 14.34
CA GLU A 26 33.25 -15.24 13.34
C GLU A 26 32.34 -16.43 12.96
N PRO A 27 31.68 -17.13 13.91
CA PRO A 27 30.71 -18.18 13.57
C PRO A 27 29.54 -17.68 12.72
N ILE A 28 29.13 -16.43 12.92
CA ILE A 28 28.06 -15.80 12.15
C ILE A 28 28.53 -15.48 10.73
N ARG A 29 29.75 -14.96 10.57
CA ARG A 29 30.38 -14.74 9.26
C ARG A 29 30.50 -16.04 8.47
N MET A 30 30.93 -17.12 9.13
CA MET A 30 31.00 -18.45 8.51
C MET A 30 29.62 -18.95 8.08
N LEU A 31 28.60 -18.78 8.91
CA LEU A 31 27.23 -19.16 8.60
C LEU A 31 26.68 -18.38 7.39
N MET A 32 26.92 -17.07 7.33
CA MET A 32 26.53 -16.25 6.17
C MET A 32 27.27 -16.70 4.89
N ALA A 33 28.55 -17.05 5.00
CA ALA A 33 29.33 -17.56 3.88
C ALA A 33 28.81 -18.91 3.38
N GLN A 34 28.38 -19.80 4.28
CA GLN A 34 27.77 -21.09 3.94
C GLN A 34 26.49 -20.91 3.11
N TYR A 35 25.67 -19.91 3.45
CA TYR A 35 24.40 -19.63 2.79
C TYR A 35 24.50 -18.61 1.64
N ARG A 36 25.72 -18.31 1.17
CA ARG A 36 25.94 -17.29 0.15
C ARG A 36 25.16 -17.55 -1.14
N SER A 37 25.07 -18.82 -1.58
CA SER A 37 24.29 -19.19 -2.77
C SER A 37 22.80 -18.88 -2.61
N VAL A 38 22.23 -19.13 -1.43
CA VAL A 38 20.83 -18.82 -1.11
C VAL A 38 20.61 -17.30 -1.07
N LEU A 39 21.51 -16.57 -0.40
CA LEU A 39 21.41 -15.12 -0.22
C LEU A 39 21.52 -14.31 -1.52
N VAL A 40 22.15 -14.84 -2.57
CA VAL A 40 22.20 -14.19 -3.90
C VAL A 40 20.80 -13.96 -4.47
N HIS A 41 19.82 -14.79 -4.10
CA HIS A 41 18.43 -14.67 -4.54
C HIS A 41 17.61 -13.65 -3.74
N PHE A 42 18.17 -13.04 -2.69
CA PHE A 42 17.48 -12.08 -1.82
C PHE A 42 18.34 -10.81 -1.61
N PRO A 43 18.44 -9.92 -2.63
CA PRO A 43 19.32 -8.75 -2.59
C PRO A 43 19.02 -7.79 -1.43
N HIS A 44 17.74 -7.62 -1.08
CA HIS A 44 17.30 -6.76 0.02
C HIS A 44 17.83 -7.23 1.38
N LEU A 45 17.96 -8.55 1.59
CA LEU A 45 18.50 -9.11 2.82
C LEU A 45 20.02 -8.95 2.91
N GLN A 46 20.73 -8.78 1.78
CA GLN A 46 22.18 -8.57 1.81
C GLN A 46 22.53 -7.21 2.41
N GLU A 47 21.72 -6.17 2.16
CA GLU A 47 21.91 -4.84 2.74
C GLU A 47 21.67 -4.87 4.26
N GLU A 48 20.63 -5.57 4.72
CA GLU A 48 20.36 -5.75 6.15
C GLU A 48 21.47 -6.56 6.84
N LEU A 49 21.98 -7.60 6.18
CA LEU A 49 23.07 -8.43 6.70
C LEU A 49 24.41 -7.70 6.72
N ALA A 50 24.64 -6.76 5.80
CA ALA A 50 25.82 -5.91 5.80
C ALA A 50 25.89 -5.00 7.04
N ALA A 51 24.75 -4.62 7.61
CA ALA A 51 24.73 -3.86 8.87
C ALA A 51 25.22 -4.69 10.09
N PHE A 52 25.30 -6.02 9.98
CA PHE A 52 25.72 -6.92 11.05
C PHE A 52 27.19 -7.38 10.95
N THR A 53 27.98 -6.85 10.01
CA THR A 53 29.38 -7.28 9.79
C THR A 53 30.40 -6.67 10.73
N GLU A 54 30.02 -5.66 11.53
CA GLU A 54 30.91 -4.99 12.49
C GLU A 54 30.79 -5.59 13.92
N PRO A 55 31.92 -5.72 14.65
CA PRO A 55 31.91 -6.10 16.06
C PRO A 55 31.19 -5.08 16.95
N ASP A 56 30.30 -5.57 17.80
CA ASP A 56 29.43 -4.81 18.70
C ASP A 56 29.45 -5.51 20.07
N ALA A 57 29.99 -4.80 21.07
CA ALA A 57 30.23 -5.37 22.40
C ALA A 57 28.94 -5.63 23.20
N ASP A 58 27.83 -4.95 22.85
CA ASP A 58 26.55 -5.06 23.57
C ASP A 58 25.61 -6.10 22.94
N ARG A 59 26.06 -6.79 21.88
CA ARG A 59 25.24 -7.73 21.11
C ARG A 59 25.33 -9.16 21.63
N ASP A 60 24.16 -9.78 21.82
CA ASP A 60 24.08 -11.22 22.08
C ASP A 60 24.21 -12.03 20.78
N TYR A 61 25.45 -12.33 20.41
CA TYR A 61 25.76 -13.13 19.23
C TYR A 61 25.24 -14.58 19.29
N GLY A 62 24.93 -15.10 20.48
CA GLY A 62 24.35 -16.45 20.62
C GLY A 62 22.91 -16.49 20.12
N ILE A 63 22.10 -15.51 20.54
CA ILE A 63 20.72 -15.35 20.07
C ILE A 63 20.70 -15.02 18.58
N VAL A 64 21.52 -14.05 18.15
CA VAL A 64 21.61 -13.64 16.74
C VAL A 64 21.99 -14.82 15.86
N GLY A 65 23.00 -15.62 16.24
CA GLY A 65 23.43 -16.78 15.47
C GLY A 65 22.36 -17.86 15.35
N LEU A 66 21.60 -18.12 16.42
CA LEU A 66 20.51 -19.09 16.39
C LEU A 66 19.37 -18.65 15.47
N SER A 67 18.92 -17.40 15.62
CA SER A 67 17.83 -16.84 14.82
C SER A 67 18.22 -16.72 13.34
N LEU A 68 19.45 -16.29 13.06
CA LEU A 68 20.00 -16.22 11.70
C LEU A 68 20.02 -17.60 11.05
N LYS A 69 20.50 -18.62 11.76
CA LYS A 69 20.54 -20.00 11.24
C LYS A 69 19.16 -20.54 10.89
N GLN A 70 18.18 -20.27 11.76
CA GLN A 70 16.78 -20.66 11.51
C GLN A 70 16.21 -19.95 10.27
N GLY A 71 16.46 -18.64 10.16
CA GLY A 71 16.07 -17.82 9.01
C GLY A 71 16.64 -18.31 7.69
N LEU A 72 17.96 -18.47 7.63
CA LEU A 72 18.68 -18.93 6.44
C LEU A 72 18.22 -20.32 5.98
N SER A 73 18.04 -21.26 6.92
CA SER A 73 17.50 -22.59 6.59
C SER A 73 16.06 -22.53 6.07
N ALA A 74 15.26 -21.57 6.52
CA ALA A 74 13.90 -21.39 6.04
C ALA A 74 13.85 -20.75 4.64
N LEU A 75 14.79 -19.86 4.32
CA LEU A 75 14.96 -19.28 2.98
C LEU A 75 15.43 -20.33 1.96
N GLU A 76 16.36 -21.20 2.35
CA GLU A 76 16.82 -22.32 1.52
C GLU A 76 15.66 -23.24 1.11
N LYS A 77 14.83 -23.65 2.08
CA LYS A 77 13.62 -24.45 1.82
C LYS A 77 12.60 -23.73 0.93
N LEU A 78 12.49 -22.41 1.06
CA LEU A 78 11.60 -21.62 0.21
C LEU A 78 12.12 -21.61 -1.24
N LEU A 79 13.42 -21.43 -1.42
CA LEU A 79 14.06 -21.45 -2.75
C LEU A 79 13.83 -22.79 -3.45
N GLU A 80 14.07 -23.91 -2.77
CA GLU A 80 13.80 -25.26 -3.29
C GLU A 80 12.32 -25.44 -3.72
N ALA A 81 11.39 -24.93 -2.90
CA ALA A 81 9.96 -25.01 -3.19
C ALA A 81 9.57 -24.16 -4.41
N VAL A 82 10.16 -22.97 -4.55
CA VAL A 82 9.95 -22.07 -5.70
C VAL A 82 10.53 -22.68 -6.97
N GLU A 83 11.73 -23.25 -6.93
CA GLU A 83 12.35 -23.92 -8.08
C GLU A 83 11.52 -25.09 -8.58
N LYS A 84 11.03 -25.94 -7.66
CA LYS A 84 10.12 -27.03 -8.00
C LYS A 84 8.83 -26.52 -8.63
N ALA A 85 8.24 -25.47 -8.07
CA ALA A 85 7.01 -24.88 -8.57
C ALA A 85 7.22 -24.25 -9.97
N ARG A 86 8.37 -23.62 -10.21
CA ARG A 86 8.75 -23.08 -11.52
C ARG A 86 8.88 -24.18 -12.58
N GLY A 87 9.42 -25.35 -12.21
CA GLY A 87 9.48 -26.51 -13.10
C GLY A 87 8.11 -27.05 -13.50
N GLU A 88 7.11 -26.94 -12.62
CA GLU A 88 5.73 -27.40 -12.88
C GLU A 88 4.86 -26.37 -13.61
N TRP A 89 5.07 -25.06 -13.37
CA TRP A 89 4.16 -23.98 -13.79
C TRP A 89 4.80 -22.92 -14.70
N GLY A 90 6.12 -22.94 -14.91
CA GLY A 90 6.81 -22.01 -15.81
C GLY A 90 6.64 -20.54 -15.41
N GLU A 91 6.38 -19.68 -16.40
CA GLU A 91 6.18 -18.23 -16.21
C GLU A 91 4.83 -17.86 -15.58
N GLU A 92 3.89 -18.79 -15.45
CA GLU A 92 2.58 -18.52 -14.84
C GLU A 92 2.65 -18.24 -13.33
N LEU A 93 3.77 -18.60 -12.71
CA LEU A 93 4.04 -18.35 -11.30
C LEU A 93 4.92 -17.10 -11.14
N ALA A 94 4.36 -16.04 -10.57
CA ALA A 94 5.10 -14.82 -10.23
C ALA A 94 6.06 -15.06 -9.05
N THR A 95 7.24 -15.61 -9.33
CA THR A 95 8.23 -15.96 -8.31
C THR A 95 8.88 -14.73 -7.67
N ASP A 96 8.98 -13.63 -8.40
CA ASP A 96 9.75 -12.45 -7.97
C ASP A 96 9.09 -11.76 -6.76
N GLU A 97 7.76 -11.67 -6.74
CA GLU A 97 6.99 -11.13 -5.61
C GLU A 97 7.09 -12.03 -4.36
N ILE A 98 7.14 -13.34 -4.56
CA ILE A 98 7.27 -14.32 -3.46
C ILE A 98 8.65 -14.22 -2.81
N MET A 99 9.69 -14.02 -3.62
CA MET A 99 11.07 -13.86 -3.13
C MET A 99 11.28 -12.50 -2.46
N ALA A 100 10.66 -11.44 -2.97
CA ALA A 100 10.70 -10.11 -2.35
C ALA A 100 10.02 -10.06 -0.98
N ALA A 101 8.97 -10.88 -0.76
CA ALA A 101 8.25 -10.97 0.51
C ALA A 101 8.94 -11.84 1.57
N ALA A 102 10.11 -12.42 1.26
CA ALA A 102 10.84 -13.27 2.19
C ALA A 102 11.68 -12.42 3.15
N GLU A 103 11.44 -12.59 4.45
CA GLU A 103 12.18 -11.93 5.53
C GLU A 103 13.07 -12.93 6.28
N LEU A 104 14.22 -12.46 6.76
CA LEU A 104 15.22 -13.27 7.46
C LEU A 104 14.68 -13.93 8.74
N TYR A 105 13.73 -13.29 9.45
CA TYR A 105 13.18 -13.80 10.72
C TYR A 105 11.76 -14.38 10.58
N SER A 106 11.16 -14.35 9.38
CA SER A 106 9.81 -14.86 9.14
C SER A 106 9.55 -15.14 7.64
N THR A 107 9.82 -16.36 7.19
CA THR A 107 9.48 -16.80 5.81
C THR A 107 8.02 -17.23 5.64
N ARG A 108 7.23 -17.15 6.72
CA ARG A 108 5.84 -17.64 6.76
C ARG A 108 4.95 -16.93 5.73
N VAL A 109 5.14 -15.62 5.55
CA VAL A 109 4.35 -14.81 4.62
C VAL A 109 4.62 -15.22 3.17
N ALA A 110 5.90 -15.34 2.79
CA ALA A 110 6.31 -15.82 1.47
C ALA A 110 5.80 -17.25 1.20
N GLN A 111 5.88 -18.15 2.18
CA GLN A 111 5.36 -19.52 2.07
C GLN A 111 3.84 -19.56 1.87
N GLN A 112 3.08 -18.74 2.60
CA GLN A 112 1.63 -18.63 2.43
C GLN A 112 1.26 -18.05 1.07
N SER A 113 2.02 -17.05 0.59
CA SER A 113 1.84 -16.47 -0.74
C SER A 113 2.02 -17.54 -1.83
N LEU A 114 3.13 -18.30 -1.77
CA LEU A 114 3.39 -19.42 -2.67
C LEU A 114 2.24 -20.46 -2.67
N GLN A 115 1.75 -20.85 -1.49
CA GLN A 115 0.65 -21.81 -1.38
C GLN A 115 -0.66 -21.30 -1.99
N ARG A 116 -0.99 -20.02 -1.81
CA ARG A 116 -2.18 -19.40 -2.41
C ARG A 116 -2.08 -19.33 -3.92
N SER A 117 -0.94 -18.91 -4.46
CA SER A 117 -0.70 -18.86 -5.91
C SER A 117 -0.81 -20.24 -6.55
N LEU A 118 -0.22 -21.27 -5.95
CA LEU A 118 -0.34 -22.66 -6.42
C LEU A 118 -1.78 -23.18 -6.37
N ALA A 119 -2.55 -22.84 -5.33
CA ALA A 119 -3.96 -23.22 -5.23
C ALA A 119 -4.83 -22.56 -6.31
N ALA A 120 -4.59 -21.27 -6.59
CA ALA A 120 -5.30 -20.53 -7.63
C ALA A 120 -5.02 -21.10 -9.03
N LEU A 121 -3.76 -21.40 -9.35
CA LEU A 121 -3.36 -22.00 -10.63
C LEU A 121 -4.00 -23.39 -10.83
N ARG A 122 -4.02 -24.23 -9.78
CA ARG A 122 -4.71 -25.54 -9.82
C ARG A 122 -6.19 -25.40 -10.12
N GLN A 123 -6.89 -24.49 -9.44
CA GLN A 123 -8.32 -24.26 -9.67
C GLN A 123 -8.60 -23.73 -11.08
N ARG A 124 -7.74 -22.86 -11.62
CA ARG A 124 -7.86 -22.35 -12.98
C ARG A 124 -7.75 -23.48 -14.01
N ARG A 125 -6.72 -24.33 -13.90
CA ARG A 125 -6.51 -25.47 -14.81
C ARG A 125 -7.65 -26.49 -14.73
N GLU A 126 -8.22 -26.72 -13.55
CA GLU A 126 -9.41 -27.55 -13.39
C GLU A 126 -10.65 -26.95 -14.06
N ARG A 127 -10.87 -25.63 -13.94
CA ARG A 127 -11.97 -24.93 -14.62
C ARG A 127 -11.84 -24.99 -16.13
N GLU A 128 -10.64 -24.73 -16.66
CA GLU A 128 -10.35 -24.81 -18.10
C GLU A 128 -10.55 -26.24 -18.62
N ARG A 129 -10.11 -27.27 -17.87
CA ARG A 129 -10.36 -28.67 -18.22
C ARG A 129 -11.84 -29.02 -18.24
N ARG A 130 -12.63 -28.56 -17.26
CA ARG A 130 -14.09 -28.76 -17.23
C ARG A 130 -14.78 -28.06 -18.40
N ALA A 131 -14.41 -26.82 -18.70
CA ALA A 131 -14.93 -26.07 -19.84
C ALA A 131 -14.59 -26.76 -21.17
N ALA A 132 -13.36 -27.27 -21.34
CA ALA A 132 -12.94 -28.00 -22.53
C ALA A 132 -13.70 -29.34 -22.69
N GLN A 133 -13.95 -30.06 -21.59
CA GLN A 133 -14.77 -31.29 -21.62
C GLN A 133 -16.23 -30.99 -21.97
N GLU A 134 -16.79 -29.91 -21.45
CA GLU A 134 -18.15 -29.49 -21.76
C GLU A 134 -18.28 -29.03 -23.21
N LEU A 135 -17.31 -28.28 -23.73
CA LEU A 135 -17.25 -27.88 -25.13
C LEU A 135 -17.16 -29.11 -26.06
N ALA A 136 -16.27 -30.05 -25.75
CA ALA A 136 -16.12 -31.29 -26.53
C ALA A 136 -17.40 -32.14 -26.53
N ARG A 137 -18.12 -32.18 -25.40
CA ARG A 137 -19.42 -32.86 -25.29
C ARG A 137 -20.47 -32.17 -26.15
N ARG A 138 -20.58 -30.84 -26.11
CA ARG A 138 -21.52 -30.08 -26.94
C ARG A 138 -21.24 -30.27 -28.43
N HIS A 139 -19.97 -30.21 -28.84
CA HIS A 139 -19.57 -30.49 -30.23
C HIS A 139 -19.91 -31.92 -30.67
N ALA A 140 -19.78 -32.92 -29.78
CA ALA A 140 -20.13 -34.31 -30.09
C ALA A 140 -21.66 -34.51 -30.19
N GLU A 141 -22.43 -33.86 -29.33
CA GLU A 141 -23.90 -33.84 -29.37
C GLU A 141 -24.39 -33.16 -30.66
N GLU A 142 -23.82 -32.00 -31.01
CA GLU A 142 -24.14 -31.24 -32.22
C GLU A 142 -23.79 -32.02 -33.51
N GLN A 143 -22.65 -32.72 -33.56
CA GLN A 143 -22.30 -33.58 -34.70
C GLN A 143 -23.18 -34.84 -34.81
N ALA A 144 -23.65 -35.39 -33.68
CA ALA A 144 -24.57 -36.52 -33.69
C ALA A 144 -25.99 -36.12 -34.15
N GLU A 145 -26.38 -34.87 -33.88
CA GLU A 145 -27.65 -34.29 -34.31
C GLU A 145 -27.62 -33.87 -35.79
N LEU A 146 -26.52 -33.26 -36.26
CA LEU A 146 -26.30 -32.94 -37.68
C LEU A 146 -26.34 -34.19 -38.59
N ARG A 147 -25.89 -35.35 -38.09
CA ARG A 147 -25.89 -36.61 -38.84
C ARG A 147 -27.27 -37.22 -39.03
N ARG A 148 -28.27 -36.82 -38.25
CA ARG A 148 -29.61 -37.42 -38.32
C ARG A 148 -30.52 -36.79 -39.35
N ASN A 149 -30.32 -35.53 -39.74
CA ASN A 149 -31.31 -34.79 -40.52
C ASN A 149 -30.68 -33.96 -41.65
N ILE A 150 -31.05 -34.28 -42.89
CA ILE A 150 -30.90 -33.46 -44.11
C ILE A 150 -32.26 -33.56 -44.84
N PRO A 151 -32.85 -32.52 -45.48
CA PRO A 151 -32.75 -31.07 -45.32
C PRO A 151 -34.13 -30.33 -45.40
N GLU A 152 -35.02 -30.49 -44.42
CA GLU A 152 -36.18 -29.58 -44.20
C GLU A 152 -36.17 -28.90 -42.82
N ALA A 153 -35.25 -29.33 -41.93
CA ALA A 153 -35.15 -28.85 -40.55
C ALA A 153 -34.34 -27.55 -40.41
N GLN A 154 -33.60 -27.12 -41.43
CA GLN A 154 -32.63 -26.02 -41.29
C GLN A 154 -33.31 -24.66 -41.02
N GLU A 155 -34.39 -24.30 -41.71
CA GLU A 155 -35.02 -22.98 -41.52
C GLU A 155 -35.78 -22.86 -40.19
N SER A 156 -36.50 -23.91 -39.78
CA SER A 156 -37.24 -23.96 -38.51
C SER A 156 -36.28 -23.93 -37.31
N GLN A 157 -35.18 -24.67 -37.38
CA GLN A 157 -34.15 -24.68 -36.34
C GLN A 157 -33.44 -23.32 -36.26
N ILE A 158 -33.16 -22.67 -37.40
CA ILE A 158 -32.56 -21.33 -37.43
C ILE A 158 -33.47 -20.31 -36.73
N ARG A 159 -34.79 -20.35 -36.97
CA ARG A 159 -35.74 -19.45 -36.29
C ARG A 159 -35.75 -19.67 -34.77
N ILE A 160 -35.92 -20.91 -34.33
CA ILE A 160 -35.94 -21.26 -32.89
C ILE A 160 -34.62 -20.87 -32.21
N LEU A 161 -33.48 -21.16 -32.85
CA LEU A 161 -32.17 -20.78 -32.32
C LEU A 161 -31.97 -19.26 -32.31
N SER A 162 -32.48 -18.54 -33.29
CA SER A 162 -32.40 -17.07 -33.33
C SER A 162 -33.25 -16.41 -32.23
N GLU A 163 -34.43 -16.96 -31.94
CA GLU A 163 -35.30 -16.51 -30.84
C GLU A 163 -34.67 -16.84 -29.49
N ALA A 164 -34.19 -18.08 -29.30
CA ALA A 164 -33.50 -18.49 -28.08
C ALA A 164 -32.23 -17.66 -27.81
N ARG A 165 -31.49 -17.31 -28.87
CA ARG A 165 -30.34 -16.40 -28.78
C ARG A 165 -30.76 -14.99 -28.36
N ARG A 166 -31.82 -14.43 -28.95
CA ARG A 166 -32.33 -13.11 -28.58
C ARG A 166 -32.77 -13.07 -27.12
N GLU A 167 -33.51 -14.08 -26.66
CA GLU A 167 -33.90 -14.18 -25.25
C GLU A 167 -32.70 -14.35 -24.31
N ALA A 168 -31.67 -15.09 -24.72
CA ALA A 168 -30.44 -15.22 -23.94
C ALA A 168 -29.68 -13.90 -23.86
N GLU A 169 -29.63 -13.13 -24.95
CA GLU A 169 -29.05 -11.78 -24.99
C GLU A 169 -29.85 -10.80 -24.11
N GLU A 170 -31.19 -10.82 -24.18
CA GLU A 170 -32.08 -10.02 -23.33
C GLU A 170 -31.89 -10.37 -21.84
N ARG A 171 -31.88 -11.67 -21.48
CA ARG A 171 -31.60 -12.12 -20.10
C ARG A 171 -30.23 -11.68 -19.60
N ALA A 172 -29.20 -11.79 -20.44
CA ALA A 172 -27.86 -11.33 -20.08
C ALA A 172 -27.79 -9.81 -19.86
N GLN A 173 -28.52 -9.02 -20.66
CA GLN A 173 -28.64 -7.58 -20.48
C GLN A 173 -29.38 -7.23 -19.18
N GLU A 174 -30.48 -7.91 -18.87
CA GLU A 174 -31.21 -7.72 -17.62
C GLU A 174 -30.38 -8.08 -16.38
N GLU A 175 -29.64 -9.18 -16.43
CA GLU A 175 -28.72 -9.59 -15.36
C GLU A 175 -27.61 -8.55 -15.17
N GLN A 176 -27.02 -8.05 -16.27
CA GLN A 176 -26.00 -7.02 -16.22
C GLN A 176 -26.56 -5.72 -15.62
N ALA A 177 -27.74 -5.27 -16.07
CA ALA A 177 -28.42 -4.10 -15.52
C ALA A 177 -28.76 -4.27 -14.02
N ALA A 178 -29.15 -5.47 -13.59
CA ALA A 178 -29.38 -5.78 -12.18
C ALA A 178 -28.10 -5.71 -11.35
N ARG A 179 -26.97 -6.20 -11.87
CA ARG A 179 -25.65 -6.08 -11.24
C ARG A 179 -25.21 -4.63 -11.12
N ASP A 180 -25.40 -3.84 -12.17
CA ASP A 180 -25.01 -2.43 -12.19
C ASP A 180 -25.86 -1.61 -11.21
N ARG A 181 -27.17 -1.85 -11.13
CA ARG A 181 -28.05 -1.26 -10.10
C ARG A 181 -27.58 -1.58 -8.69
N LYS A 182 -27.28 -2.85 -8.41
CA LYS A 182 -26.80 -3.27 -7.08
C LYS A 182 -25.45 -2.65 -6.74
N ARG A 183 -24.54 -2.54 -7.71
CA ARG A 183 -23.24 -1.87 -7.54
C ARG A 183 -23.43 -0.39 -7.20
N LEU A 184 -24.34 0.30 -7.89
CA LEU A 184 -24.67 1.70 -7.63
C LEU A 184 -25.22 1.87 -6.21
N GLU A 185 -26.19 1.06 -5.79
CA GLU A 185 -26.79 1.11 -4.46
C GLU A 185 -25.75 0.94 -3.34
N ILE A 186 -24.84 -0.04 -3.49
CA ILE A 186 -23.73 -0.25 -2.54
C ILE A 186 -22.82 0.98 -2.49
N ALA A 187 -22.46 1.53 -3.66
CA ALA A 187 -21.57 2.68 -3.73
C ALA A 187 -22.19 3.95 -3.14
N GLU A 188 -23.47 4.20 -3.39
CA GLU A 188 -24.22 5.32 -2.80
C GLU A 188 -24.31 5.19 -1.27
N GLY A 189 -24.60 3.99 -0.77
CA GLY A 189 -24.58 3.71 0.66
C GLY A 189 -23.21 3.99 1.28
N GLN A 190 -22.14 3.56 0.62
CA GLN A 190 -20.76 3.78 1.07
C GLN A 190 -20.38 5.25 1.15
N PHE A 191 -20.75 6.06 0.16
CA PHE A 191 -20.41 7.49 0.07
C PHE A 191 -21.49 8.39 0.69
N THR A 192 -22.36 7.87 1.55
CA THR A 192 -23.38 8.68 2.26
C THR A 192 -22.73 9.87 2.99
N GLY A 193 -23.17 11.09 2.69
CA GLY A 193 -22.62 12.33 3.26
C GLY A 193 -21.37 12.86 2.54
N TRP A 194 -20.85 12.14 1.56
CA TRP A 194 -19.67 12.49 0.77
C TRP A 194 -20.04 12.65 -0.70
N ARG A 195 -19.26 13.44 -1.43
CA ARG A 195 -19.42 13.57 -2.89
C ARG A 195 -18.08 13.49 -3.60
N LYS A 196 -17.95 12.54 -4.53
CA LYS A 196 -16.76 12.37 -5.36
C LYS A 196 -16.68 13.48 -6.41
N ILE A 197 -15.46 13.94 -6.70
CA ILE A 197 -15.15 14.97 -7.69
C ILE A 197 -14.07 14.44 -8.64
N SER A 198 -14.25 14.61 -9.95
CA SER A 198 -13.29 14.20 -10.99
C SER A 198 -12.03 15.07 -11.03
N ARG A 199 -11.05 14.76 -11.90
CA ARG A 199 -9.86 15.59 -12.12
C ARG A 199 -10.17 16.98 -12.68
N GLU A 200 -11.33 17.14 -13.30
CA GLU A 200 -11.80 18.40 -13.88
C GLU A 200 -12.59 19.25 -12.89
N GLY A 201 -12.77 18.78 -11.64
CA GLY A 201 -13.49 19.54 -10.62
C GLY A 201 -15.00 19.33 -10.63
N VAL A 202 -15.49 18.34 -11.38
CA VAL A 202 -16.91 18.08 -11.58
C VAL A 202 -17.39 16.93 -10.69
N PRO A 203 -18.58 17.01 -10.06
CA PRO A 203 -19.15 15.91 -9.31
C PRO A 203 -19.36 14.66 -10.17
N VAL A 204 -19.03 13.50 -9.60
CA VAL A 204 -19.20 12.20 -10.29
C VAL A 204 -20.02 11.22 -9.45
N PRO A 205 -20.67 10.23 -10.09
CA PRO A 205 -21.43 9.21 -9.38
C PRO A 205 -20.60 8.47 -8.33
N ALA A 206 -21.24 8.02 -7.25
CA ALA A 206 -20.57 7.23 -6.20
C ALA A 206 -19.99 5.92 -6.75
N SER A 207 -20.59 5.35 -7.81
CA SER A 207 -20.12 4.14 -8.49
C SER A 207 -18.83 4.33 -9.28
N GLU A 208 -18.38 5.58 -9.50
CA GLU A 208 -17.13 5.83 -10.21
C GLU A 208 -15.94 5.22 -9.48
N ALA A 209 -15.07 4.61 -10.27
CA ALA A 209 -13.93 3.88 -9.74
C ALA A 209 -12.88 4.81 -9.12
N ARG A 210 -12.81 6.07 -9.58
CA ARG A 210 -11.75 7.01 -9.23
C ARG A 210 -12.29 8.43 -9.07
N TRP A 211 -11.61 9.21 -8.24
CA TRP A 211 -11.90 10.61 -7.97
C TRP A 211 -10.60 11.34 -7.57
N ALA A 212 -10.56 12.64 -7.79
CA ALA A 212 -9.42 13.50 -7.44
C ALA A 212 -9.67 14.31 -6.16
N ALA A 213 -10.93 14.42 -5.74
CA ALA A 213 -11.29 15.06 -4.49
C ALA A 213 -12.63 14.51 -3.97
N VAL A 214 -12.88 14.74 -2.67
CA VAL A 214 -14.16 14.41 -2.04
C VAL A 214 -14.68 15.61 -1.28
N THR A 215 -15.97 15.89 -1.37
CA THR A 215 -16.63 16.90 -0.55
C THR A 215 -17.30 16.23 0.63
N ASP A 216 -16.98 16.65 1.85
CA ASP A 216 -17.71 16.34 3.08
C ASP A 216 -18.87 17.33 3.23
N ARG A 217 -20.10 16.84 3.02
CA ARG A 217 -21.30 17.68 3.08
C ARG A 217 -21.59 18.21 4.48
N ARG A 218 -21.08 17.53 5.52
CA ARG A 218 -21.30 17.94 6.91
C ARG A 218 -20.45 19.14 7.29
N SER A 219 -19.17 19.14 6.90
CA SER A 219 -18.24 20.23 7.22
C SER A 219 -18.20 21.33 6.17
N GLY A 220 -18.70 21.06 4.96
CA GLY A 220 -18.57 22.00 3.83
C GLY A 220 -17.14 22.06 3.28
N LEU A 221 -16.30 21.08 3.61
CA LEU A 221 -14.91 20.99 3.17
C LEU A 221 -14.77 20.02 2.00
N MET A 222 -13.85 20.34 1.10
CA MET A 222 -13.43 19.45 0.03
C MET A 222 -11.97 19.06 0.23
N TRP A 223 -11.71 17.76 0.21
CA TRP A 223 -10.41 17.17 0.47
C TRP A 223 -9.79 16.66 -0.82
N ALA A 224 -8.53 16.99 -1.05
CA ALA A 224 -7.78 16.42 -2.16
C ALA A 224 -7.51 14.94 -1.89
N VAL A 225 -7.62 14.12 -2.93
CA VAL A 225 -7.28 12.69 -2.93
C VAL A 225 -6.41 12.43 -4.15
N ASN A 226 -5.27 11.78 -3.96
CA ASN A 226 -4.42 11.42 -5.09
C ASN A 226 -5.17 10.48 -6.03
N TRP A 227 -4.91 10.57 -7.34
CA TRP A 227 -5.68 9.80 -8.32
C TRP A 227 -5.41 8.30 -8.24
N GLU A 228 -4.16 7.92 -8.01
CA GLU A 228 -3.75 6.56 -7.66
C GLU A 228 -3.18 6.54 -6.23
N PRO A 229 -3.30 5.42 -5.50
CA PRO A 229 -2.73 5.29 -4.14
C PRO A 229 -1.23 5.58 -4.05
N GLN A 230 -0.47 5.23 -5.09
CA GLN A 230 0.98 5.41 -5.16
C GLN A 230 1.43 6.80 -5.67
N ASP A 231 0.50 7.64 -6.10
CA ASP A 231 0.84 8.99 -6.58
C ASP A 231 1.38 9.85 -5.42
N ASN A 232 2.25 10.80 -5.75
CA ASN A 232 2.80 11.79 -4.82
C ASN A 232 2.28 13.22 -5.08
N PHE A 233 1.14 13.32 -5.76
CA PHE A 233 0.49 14.60 -6.06
C PHE A 233 -1.03 14.45 -6.01
N PRO A 234 -1.75 15.37 -5.35
CA PRO A 234 -1.24 16.56 -4.65
C PRO A 234 -0.79 16.29 -3.20
N ASN A 235 -1.19 15.17 -2.61
CA ASN A 235 -0.82 14.77 -1.26
C ASN A 235 0.46 13.94 -1.30
N ARG A 236 1.39 14.18 -0.36
CA ARG A 236 2.61 13.37 -0.24
C ARG A 236 3.25 13.47 1.13
N GLY A 237 4.21 12.59 1.37
CA GLY A 237 5.11 12.56 2.52
C GLY A 237 6.29 13.50 2.42
N GLU A 238 7.18 13.38 3.41
CA GLU A 238 8.52 13.98 3.41
C GLU A 238 8.58 15.51 3.42
N LEU A 239 7.52 16.17 3.90
CA LEU A 239 7.44 17.62 3.98
C LEU A 239 7.71 18.08 5.40
N THR A 240 8.59 19.08 5.53
CA THR A 240 8.78 19.80 6.80
C THR A 240 7.74 20.89 6.98
N TRP A 241 7.51 21.29 8.23
CA TRP A 241 6.58 22.38 8.52
C TRP A 241 7.28 23.73 8.33
N TYR A 242 6.71 24.57 7.48
CA TYR A 242 7.19 25.93 7.25
C TYR A 242 6.01 26.87 6.99
N ASN A 243 5.99 28.03 7.64
CA ASN A 243 5.05 29.12 7.39
C ASN A 243 5.77 30.47 7.55
N PRO A 244 6.00 31.24 6.46
CA PRO A 244 6.69 32.52 6.54
C PRO A 244 5.83 33.64 7.17
N ASP A 245 4.51 33.46 7.27
CA ASP A 245 3.62 34.45 7.86
C ASP A 245 3.79 34.49 9.39
N ARG A 246 4.30 35.62 9.88
CA ARG A 246 4.55 35.87 11.31
C ARG A 246 3.26 35.89 12.14
N ALA A 247 2.12 36.22 11.54
CA ALA A 247 0.85 36.23 12.24
C ALA A 247 0.32 34.81 12.51
N ALA A 248 0.67 33.84 11.65
CA ALA A 248 0.13 32.49 11.69
C ALA A 248 1.16 31.41 12.07
N ASN A 249 2.45 31.74 12.19
CA ASN A 249 3.48 30.73 12.37
C ASN A 249 3.78 30.29 13.81
N GLY A 250 3.09 30.85 14.80
CA GLY A 250 3.30 30.52 16.22
C GLY A 250 4.68 30.93 16.73
N GLY A 251 5.25 32.04 16.22
CA GLY A 251 6.49 32.63 16.72
C GLY A 251 7.78 32.03 16.14
N SER A 252 7.69 31.05 15.23
CA SER A 252 8.83 30.60 14.42
C SER A 252 8.34 30.06 13.08
N PRO A 253 8.98 30.43 11.96
CA PRO A 253 8.55 30.00 10.65
C PRO A 253 8.77 28.51 10.38
N GLY A 254 9.50 27.78 11.23
CA GLY A 254 9.79 26.36 11.01
C GLY A 254 10.98 26.12 10.10
N ASN A 255 11.01 24.96 9.42
CA ASN A 255 12.15 24.53 8.61
C ASN A 255 11.86 24.73 7.11
N PRO A 256 12.54 25.66 6.43
CA PRO A 256 12.34 25.85 4.99
C PRO A 256 12.85 24.67 4.14
N ASN A 257 13.71 23.80 4.68
CA ASN A 257 14.20 22.56 4.07
C ASN A 257 14.47 22.65 2.55
N ARG A 258 15.18 23.69 2.10
CA ARG A 258 15.50 23.96 0.68
C ARG A 258 14.27 23.89 -0.26
N GLY A 259 13.10 24.31 0.22
CA GLY A 259 11.85 24.29 -0.53
C GLY A 259 11.07 22.97 -0.47
N ASN A 260 11.54 22.00 0.33
CA ASN A 260 10.83 20.75 0.60
C ASN A 260 10.03 20.84 1.93
N ASN A 261 9.02 21.69 1.88
CA ASN A 261 8.16 22.04 3.03
C ASN A 261 6.71 22.26 2.58
N ILE A 262 5.77 22.25 3.53
CA ILE A 262 4.33 22.34 3.26
C ILE A 262 3.91 23.63 2.53
N HIS A 263 4.55 24.77 2.82
CA HIS A 263 4.22 26.05 2.18
C HIS A 263 4.65 26.08 0.71
N ALA A 264 5.90 25.69 0.42
CA ALA A 264 6.40 25.60 -0.95
C ALA A 264 5.67 24.53 -1.76
N TRP A 265 5.27 23.42 -1.14
CA TRP A 265 4.49 22.38 -1.80
C TRP A 265 3.06 22.86 -2.12
N LEU A 266 2.38 23.51 -1.17
CA LEU A 266 1.07 24.10 -1.39
C LEU A 266 1.07 25.06 -2.60
N HIS A 267 2.07 25.93 -2.68
CA HIS A 267 2.21 26.85 -3.81
C HIS A 267 2.32 26.14 -5.16
N ARG A 268 3.01 25.00 -5.23
CA ARG A 268 3.10 24.20 -6.46
C ARG A 268 1.75 23.59 -6.82
N VAL A 269 1.06 22.99 -5.85
CA VAL A 269 -0.27 22.39 -6.09
C VAL A 269 -1.25 23.42 -6.62
N ASN A 270 -1.27 24.62 -6.04
CA ASN A 270 -2.15 25.69 -6.50
C ASN A 270 -1.74 26.28 -7.85
N ALA A 271 -0.45 26.30 -8.18
CA ALA A 271 0.01 26.72 -9.51
C ALA A 271 -0.39 25.71 -10.60
N GLU A 272 -0.38 24.41 -10.29
CA GLU A 272 -0.81 23.34 -11.22
C GLU A 272 -2.33 23.22 -11.33
N GLY A 273 -3.07 23.56 -10.27
CA GLY A 273 -4.53 23.58 -10.29
C GLY A 273 -5.17 22.20 -10.13
N TRP A 274 -4.88 21.49 -9.03
CA TRP A 274 -5.44 20.16 -8.80
C TRP A 274 -6.98 20.17 -8.79
N CYS A 275 -7.59 19.21 -9.49
CA CYS A 275 -9.04 19.09 -9.58
C CYS A 275 -9.69 20.35 -10.21
N GLY A 276 -8.96 21.11 -11.02
CA GLY A 276 -9.41 22.39 -11.58
C GLY A 276 -9.41 23.57 -10.60
N TYR A 277 -8.88 23.39 -9.39
CA TYR A 277 -8.91 24.39 -8.31
C TYR A 277 -7.50 24.85 -7.89
N GLN A 278 -7.37 26.13 -7.56
CA GLN A 278 -6.11 26.80 -7.21
C GLN A 278 -6.13 27.43 -5.81
N ASP A 279 -7.17 27.17 -5.04
CA ASP A 279 -7.44 27.71 -3.70
C ASP A 279 -7.33 26.62 -2.62
N TRP A 280 -6.50 25.59 -2.86
CA TRP A 280 -6.17 24.62 -1.83
C TRP A 280 -5.42 25.29 -0.69
N ARG A 281 -5.55 24.72 0.51
CA ARG A 281 -4.88 25.15 1.73
C ARG A 281 -4.50 23.95 2.60
N ILE A 282 -3.59 24.20 3.52
CA ILE A 282 -3.23 23.26 4.58
C ILE A 282 -4.38 23.28 5.61
N PRO A 283 -4.91 22.14 6.04
CA PRO A 283 -6.02 22.07 6.99
C PRO A 283 -5.57 22.53 8.38
N THR A 284 -6.49 23.14 9.13
CA THR A 284 -6.31 23.35 10.57
C THR A 284 -6.39 22.02 11.32
N LEU A 285 -5.94 22.02 12.58
CA LEU A 285 -6.08 20.87 13.47
C LEU A 285 -7.53 20.41 13.60
N ASP A 286 -8.46 21.35 13.80
CA ASP A 286 -9.88 21.02 13.98
C ASP A 286 -10.46 20.37 12.72
N GLU A 287 -10.15 20.92 11.54
CA GLU A 287 -10.61 20.39 10.26
C GLU A 287 -10.06 18.99 9.99
N LEU A 288 -8.74 18.79 10.11
CA LEU A 288 -8.14 17.48 9.83
C LEU A 288 -8.58 16.41 10.84
N SER A 289 -8.82 16.81 12.09
CA SER A 289 -9.32 15.90 13.13
C SER A 289 -10.76 15.44 12.86
N THR A 290 -11.55 16.17 12.07
CA THR A 290 -12.90 15.73 11.70
C THR A 290 -12.93 14.45 10.85
N LEU A 291 -11.79 14.09 10.22
CA LEU A 291 -11.65 12.86 9.45
C LEU A 291 -11.40 11.62 10.32
N ILE A 292 -11.10 11.81 11.61
CA ILE A 292 -10.84 10.71 12.54
C ILE A 292 -12.14 9.93 12.80
N THR A 293 -12.10 8.61 12.57
CA THR A 293 -13.21 7.71 12.87
C THR A 293 -13.09 7.10 14.26
N GLY A 294 -14.23 6.79 14.89
CA GLY A 294 -14.28 6.18 16.23
C GLY A 294 -13.71 4.76 16.31
N GLY A 295 -13.48 4.10 15.18
CA GLY A 295 -12.83 2.80 15.09
C GLY A 295 -11.91 2.72 13.87
N ILE A 296 -11.08 1.68 13.83
CA ILE A 296 -10.22 1.38 12.68
C ILE A 296 -11.09 0.90 11.53
N HIS A 297 -10.88 1.46 10.33
CA HIS A 297 -11.57 1.03 9.12
C HIS A 297 -10.95 -0.25 8.55
N THR A 298 -9.74 -0.16 8.00
CA THR A 298 -8.94 -1.32 7.56
C THR A 298 -7.62 -1.35 8.33
N TYR A 299 -6.88 -0.26 8.31
CA TYR A 299 -5.62 -0.04 9.00
C TYR A 299 -5.59 1.27 9.81
N TYR A 300 -6.43 2.25 9.44
CA TYR A 300 -6.41 3.59 10.00
C TYR A 300 -7.75 3.98 10.63
N HIS A 301 -7.72 4.95 11.53
CA HIS A 301 -8.87 5.71 12.02
C HIS A 301 -9.30 6.79 11.03
N ILE A 302 -9.52 6.41 9.78
CA ILE A 302 -10.07 7.24 8.71
C ILE A 302 -10.84 6.33 7.74
N ARG A 303 -11.78 6.89 6.98
CA ARG A 303 -12.48 6.19 5.90
C ARG A 303 -11.54 5.90 4.72
N GLU A 304 -10.81 4.80 4.77
CA GLU A 304 -9.82 4.39 3.74
C GLU A 304 -10.46 4.09 2.38
N ASP A 305 -11.76 3.81 2.37
CA ASP A 305 -12.54 3.68 1.15
C ASP A 305 -12.81 5.02 0.43
N ILE A 306 -12.65 6.14 1.15
CA ILE A 306 -12.73 7.51 0.63
C ILE A 306 -11.32 8.08 0.40
N PHE A 307 -10.42 7.79 1.33
CA PHE A 307 -9.05 8.26 1.37
C PHE A 307 -8.10 7.08 1.17
N HIS A 308 -7.92 6.67 -0.07
CA HIS A 308 -7.08 5.52 -0.44
C HIS A 308 -5.61 5.89 -0.63
N ASP A 309 -5.26 7.17 -0.55
CA ASP A 309 -3.92 7.75 -0.70
C ASP A 309 -3.23 7.94 0.65
N MET A 310 -3.37 6.94 1.53
CA MET A 310 -2.71 6.94 2.84
C MET A 310 -1.25 6.51 2.70
N GLY A 311 -0.36 7.11 3.50
CA GLY A 311 1.02 6.64 3.65
C GLY A 311 1.10 5.32 4.43
N GLY A 312 2.28 4.99 4.97
CA GLY A 312 2.46 3.82 5.85
C GLY A 312 1.87 4.00 7.26
N LEU A 313 1.79 2.92 8.05
CA LEU A 313 1.12 2.90 9.37
C LEU A 313 1.59 3.97 10.37
N GLY A 314 2.85 4.41 10.26
CA GLY A 314 3.44 5.47 11.07
C GLY A 314 3.20 6.89 10.55
N SER A 315 2.41 7.07 9.50
CA SER A 315 2.21 8.37 8.84
C SER A 315 1.49 9.35 9.74
N ARG A 316 2.02 10.56 9.77
CA ARG A 316 1.47 11.72 10.48
C ARG A 316 1.22 12.79 9.45
N PHE A 317 0.18 13.58 9.65
CA PHE A 317 -0.25 14.57 8.68
C PHE A 317 -0.17 15.96 9.28
N TRP A 318 0.59 16.85 8.65
CA TRP A 318 0.73 18.22 9.10
C TRP A 318 -0.59 18.97 9.07
N THR A 319 -0.78 19.82 10.07
CA THR A 319 -1.82 20.86 10.11
C THR A 319 -1.18 22.24 9.98
N ALA A 320 -1.99 23.25 9.68
CA ALA A 320 -1.58 24.65 9.70
C ALA A 320 -1.44 25.20 11.14
N THR A 321 -1.89 24.46 12.15
CA THR A 321 -1.97 24.92 13.54
C THR A 321 -0.62 24.78 14.24
N PRO A 322 0.05 25.89 14.63
CA PRO A 322 1.27 25.81 15.43
C PRO A 322 0.95 25.39 16.87
N ASP A 323 1.94 24.86 17.57
CA ASP A 323 1.85 24.57 19.01
C ASP A 323 1.95 25.89 19.80
N PRO A 324 0.96 26.24 20.65
CA PRO A 324 1.01 27.45 21.47
C PRO A 324 2.13 27.43 22.51
N ASP A 325 2.55 26.25 22.97
CA ASP A 325 3.52 26.08 24.06
C ASP A 325 4.96 26.00 23.54
N SER A 326 5.16 25.61 22.28
CA SER A 326 6.49 25.45 21.66
C SER A 326 6.54 26.06 20.26
N ARG A 327 7.36 27.10 20.10
CA ARG A 327 7.63 27.72 18.80
C ARG A 327 8.24 26.74 17.79
N SER A 328 8.93 25.70 18.26
CA SER A 328 9.61 24.70 17.43
C SER A 328 8.69 23.53 17.01
N SER A 329 7.45 23.50 17.50
CA SER A 329 6.51 22.41 17.29
C SER A 329 5.25 22.89 16.56
N ALA A 330 4.55 21.97 15.89
CA ALA A 330 3.25 22.18 15.30
C ALA A 330 2.39 20.92 15.46
N TYR A 331 1.07 21.06 15.31
CA TYR A 331 0.16 19.94 15.42
C TYR A 331 0.15 19.09 14.15
N ALA A 332 0.04 17.78 14.36
CA ALA A 332 -0.17 16.78 13.33
C ALA A 332 -1.26 15.78 13.75
N VAL A 333 -1.90 15.17 12.77
CA VAL A 333 -2.91 14.10 12.97
C VAL A 333 -2.30 12.74 12.67
N TYR A 334 -2.61 11.76 13.52
CA TYR A 334 -2.03 10.41 13.54
C TYR A 334 -3.15 9.41 13.30
N PHE A 335 -3.54 9.22 12.04
CA PHE A 335 -4.67 8.32 11.71
C PHE A 335 -4.41 6.86 12.11
N GLY A 336 -3.15 6.41 12.18
CA GLY A 336 -2.83 5.06 12.69
C GLY A 336 -3.20 4.84 14.16
N TYR A 337 -3.35 5.92 14.94
CA TYR A 337 -3.68 5.88 16.37
C TYR A 337 -4.93 6.70 16.75
N GLY A 338 -5.65 7.24 15.76
CA GLY A 338 -6.91 7.95 15.97
C GLY A 338 -6.83 9.21 16.84
N HIS A 339 -5.69 9.90 16.89
CA HIS A 339 -5.55 11.12 17.68
C HIS A 339 -4.68 12.16 16.97
N ALA A 340 -4.64 13.37 17.54
CA ALA A 340 -3.72 14.43 17.14
C ALA A 340 -2.68 14.66 18.24
N GLY A 341 -1.51 15.16 17.85
CA GLY A 341 -0.41 15.46 18.75
C GLY A 341 0.53 16.52 18.19
N VAL A 342 1.48 16.96 19.01
CA VAL A 342 2.51 17.93 18.60
C VAL A 342 3.77 17.22 18.14
N THR A 343 4.46 17.79 17.18
CA THR A 343 5.77 17.29 16.74
C THR A 343 6.65 18.41 16.21
N MET A 344 7.96 18.17 16.15
CA MET A 344 8.94 19.18 15.74
C MET A 344 8.74 19.59 14.28
N LYS A 345 8.73 20.91 14.01
CA LYS A 345 8.58 21.48 12.67
C LYS A 345 9.66 21.00 11.67
N THR A 346 10.77 20.47 12.18
CA THR A 346 11.86 19.87 11.39
C THR A 346 11.57 18.45 10.90
N HIS A 347 10.58 17.75 11.46
CA HIS A 347 10.28 16.38 11.04
C HIS A 347 9.62 16.34 9.66
N PRO A 348 10.00 15.37 8.81
CA PRO A 348 9.35 15.13 7.54
C PRO A 348 8.05 14.34 7.74
N LEU A 349 6.89 14.93 7.44
CA LEU A 349 5.58 14.29 7.57
C LEU A 349 4.75 14.43 6.27
N PHE A 350 3.55 13.82 6.27
CA PHE A 350 2.61 13.91 5.16
C PHE A 350 1.80 15.19 5.18
N LEU A 351 1.29 15.57 4.03
CA LEU A 351 0.33 16.65 3.86
C LEU A 351 -0.90 16.15 3.11
N ARG A 352 -2.09 16.46 3.64
CA ARG A 352 -3.37 16.33 2.95
C ARG A 352 -3.97 17.72 2.78
N LEU A 353 -4.31 18.09 1.57
CA LEU A 353 -4.86 19.41 1.27
C LEU A 353 -6.38 19.45 1.39
N VAL A 354 -6.88 20.62 1.76
CA VAL A 354 -8.30 20.90 1.90
C VAL A 354 -8.63 22.23 1.23
N ARG A 355 -9.88 22.41 0.83
CA ARG A 355 -10.46 23.70 0.45
C ARG A 355 -11.89 23.80 0.95
N THR A 356 -12.45 25.00 0.91
CA THR A 356 -13.88 25.19 1.16
C THR A 356 -14.65 24.76 -0.08
N ALA A 357 -15.67 23.93 0.08
CA ALA A 357 -16.51 23.51 -1.03
C ALA A 357 -17.40 24.68 -1.48
N ALA A 358 -17.52 24.88 -2.80
CA ALA A 358 -18.53 25.79 -3.36
C ALA A 358 -19.95 25.31 -2.98
N PRO A 359 -20.97 26.16 -2.91
CA PRO A 359 -22.33 25.74 -2.57
C PRO A 359 -22.90 24.68 -3.52
N GLU A 360 -22.60 24.76 -4.82
CA GLU A 360 -22.94 23.71 -5.79
C GLU A 360 -22.30 22.35 -5.46
N ASN A 361 -21.18 22.37 -4.72
CA ASN A 361 -20.48 21.33 -3.93
C ASN A 361 -21.34 20.43 -3.04
N LEU A 362 -22.43 20.99 -2.52
CA LEU A 362 -23.05 20.55 -1.25
C LEU A 362 -24.48 20.04 -1.43
N THR A 363 -25.14 20.41 -2.53
CA THR A 363 -26.46 19.91 -2.97
C THR A 363 -26.34 18.52 -3.59
#